data_AF-A0A1H0E676-F1
#
_entry.id   AF-A0A1H0E676-F1
#
_cell.length_a   1.000
_cell.length_b   1.000
_cell.length_c   1.000
_cell.angle_alpha   90.00
_cell.angle_beta   90.00
_cell.angle_gamma   90.00
#
_symmetry.space_group_name_H-M   'P 1'
#
loop_
_entity.id
_entity.type
_entity.pdbx_description
1 polymer ?
#
loop_
_entity_poly.entity_id
_entity_poly.type
_entity_poly.pdbx_seq_one_letter_code
_entity_poly.pdbx_strand_id
1 'polypeptide(L)'
;MFSDKRILLAAILSSIYFVILFTGVPGMLNSNLVNGVLELFTIPMIVLQGSILASVCYRLIRKKSINSLQTIVSGVLSLGVILSFFFIS
;
A
#
# COMPACT_ATOMS: atom_id res chain seq x y z
N MET A 1 2.68 12.16 -16.76
CA MET A 1 2.28 12.91 -15.54
C MET A 1 1.07 12.34 -14.81
N PHE A 2 -0.05 11.99 -15.47
CA PHE A 2 -1.25 11.50 -14.75
C PHE A 2 -1.10 10.13 -14.08
N SER A 3 -0.28 9.23 -14.63
CA SER A 3 -0.06 7.89 -14.08
C SER A 3 0.69 7.90 -12.74
N ASP A 4 1.71 8.75 -12.59
CA ASP A 4 2.54 8.80 -11.37
C ASP A 4 1.76 9.33 -10.16
N LYS A 5 0.89 10.32 -10.38
CA LYS A 5 -0.01 10.86 -9.35
C LYS A 5 -1.02 9.81 -8.86
N ARG A 6 -1.53 8.96 -9.76
CA ARG A 6 -2.46 7.87 -9.40
C ARG A 6 -1.77 6.78 -8.57
N ILE A 7 -0.51 6.45 -8.92
CA ILE A 7 0.29 5.49 -8.15
C ILE A 7 0.57 6.01 -6.74
N LEU A 8 0.94 7.29 -6.62
CA LEU A 8 1.15 7.92 -5.31
C LEU A 8 -0.13 7.92 -4.47
N LEU A 9 -1.27 8.29 -5.07
CA LEU A 9 -2.55 8.33 -4.38
C LEU A 9 -3.01 6.93 -3.94
N ALA A 10 -2.78 5.91 -4.78
CA ALA A 10 -3.02 4.51 -4.44
C ALA A 10 -2.11 4.04 -3.30
N ALA A 11 -0.83 4.44 -3.28
CA ALA A 11 0.11 4.13 -2.20
C ALA A 11 -0.31 4.76 -0.86
N ILE A 12 -0.78 6.02 -0.88
CA ILE A 12 -1.27 6.70 0.31
C ILE A 12 -2.54 6.02 0.85
N LEU A 13 -3.54 5.78 0.01
CA LEU A 13 -4.80 5.16 0.42
C LEU A 13 -4.60 3.77 1.00
N SER A 14 -3.79 2.95 0.33
CA SER A 14 -3.46 1.61 0.81
C SER A 14 -2.63 1.64 2.09
N SER A 15 -1.70 2.59 2.23
CA SER A 15 -0.96 2.77 3.49
C SER A 15 -1.87 3.15 4.66
N ILE A 16 -2.82 4.08 4.46
CA ILE A 16 -3.80 4.45 5.50
C ILE A 16 -4.65 3.24 5.89
N TYR A 17 -5.12 2.48 4.91
CA TYR A 17 -5.90 1.26 5.14
C TYR A 17 -5.14 0.28 6.06
N PHE A 18 -3.87 -0.02 5.74
CA PHE A 18 -3.09 -0.95 6.56
C PHE A 18 -2.73 -0.40 7.94
N VAL A 19 -2.49 0.91 8.09
CA VAL A 19 -2.30 1.52 9.41
C VAL A 19 -3.54 1.34 10.29
N ILE A 20 -4.75 1.57 9.74
CA ILE A 20 -6.01 1.36 10.48
C ILE A 20 -6.17 -0.12 10.84
N LEU A 21 -5.82 -1.02 9.93
CA LEU A 21 -5.92 -2.46 10.15
C LEU A 21 -4.94 -2.93 11.25
N PHE A 22 -3.70 -2.45 11.23
CA PHE A 22 -2.66 -2.79 12.21
C PHE A 22 -2.86 -2.17 13.59
N THR A 23 -3.53 -1.01 13.68
CA THR A 23 -3.87 -0.38 14.97
C THR A 23 -4.99 -1.11 15.71
N GLY A 24 -5.61 -2.14 15.11
CA GLY A 24 -6.63 -2.96 15.75
C GLY A 24 -7.98 -2.26 15.93
N VAL A 25 -8.14 -1.04 15.38
CA VAL A 25 -9.39 -0.28 15.41
C VAL A 25 -10.59 -1.11 14.95
N PRO A 26 -10.51 -1.95 13.90
CA PRO A 26 -11.64 -2.75 13.50
C PRO A 26 -12.01 -3.87 14.48
N GLY A 27 -11.01 -4.44 15.17
CA GLY A 27 -11.24 -5.45 16.21
C GLY A 27 -12.04 -4.89 17.39
N MET A 28 -11.93 -3.58 17.66
CA MET A 28 -12.68 -2.90 18.72
C MET A 28 -14.16 -2.71 18.36
N LEU A 29 -14.52 -2.69 17.07
CA LEU A 29 -15.91 -2.47 16.62
C LEU A 29 -16.77 -3.74 16.67
N ASN A 30 -16.16 -4.91 16.91
CA ASN A 30 -16.80 -6.23 17.09
C ASN A 30 -18.06 -6.47 16.23
N SER A 31 -17.98 -6.12 14.95
CA SER A 31 -19.08 -6.23 14.00
C SER A 31 -18.69 -7.20 12.90
N ASN A 32 -19.47 -8.28 12.74
CA ASN A 32 -19.27 -9.28 11.69
C ASN A 32 -19.27 -8.66 10.29
N LEU A 33 -20.01 -7.57 10.09
CA LEU A 33 -20.08 -6.85 8.82
C LEU A 33 -18.77 -6.11 8.55
N VAL A 34 -18.19 -5.46 9.56
CA VAL A 34 -16.90 -4.76 9.44
C VAL A 34 -15.77 -5.75 9.14
N ASN A 35 -15.74 -6.89 9.84
CA ASN A 35 -14.73 -7.92 9.60
C ASN A 35 -14.85 -8.54 8.21
N GLY A 36 -16.07 -8.87 7.77
CA GLY A 36 -16.29 -9.42 6.42
C GLY A 36 -15.90 -8.44 5.31
N VAL A 37 -16.16 -7.14 5.49
CA VAL A 37 -15.71 -6.11 4.55
C VAL A 37 -14.18 -6.00 4.55
N LEU A 38 -13.55 -6.04 5.71
CA LEU A 38 -12.08 -5.96 5.79
C LEU A 38 -11.39 -7.13 5.11
N GLU A 39 -11.83 -8.35 5.34
CA GLU A 39 -11.25 -9.52 4.66
C GLU A 39 -11.35 -9.40 3.14
N LEU A 40 -12.51 -8.94 2.65
CA LEU A 40 -12.76 -8.80 1.21
C LEU A 40 -11.89 -7.73 0.54
N PHE A 41 -11.56 -6.65 1.27
CA PHE A 41 -10.66 -5.59 0.78
C PHE A 41 -9.18 -5.86 1.04
N THR A 42 -8.83 -6.72 2.00
CA THR A 42 -7.44 -6.99 2.38
C THR A 42 -6.66 -7.59 1.21
N ILE A 43 -7.22 -8.61 0.54
CA ILE A 43 -6.55 -9.31 -0.57
C ILE A 43 -6.25 -8.34 -1.74
N PRO A 44 -7.23 -7.57 -2.27
CA PRO A 44 -6.95 -6.56 -3.30
C PRO A 44 -5.89 -5.52 -2.88
N MET A 45 -5.91 -5.09 -1.62
CA MET A 45 -4.97 -4.10 -1.11
C MET A 45 -3.53 -4.64 -1.03
N ILE A 46 -3.35 -5.92 -0.69
CA ILE A 46 -2.03 -6.57 -0.71
C ILE A 46 -1.50 -6.65 -2.15
N VAL A 47 -2.33 -7.08 -3.10
CA VAL A 47 -1.97 -7.15 -4.52
C VAL A 47 -1.58 -5.77 -5.06
N LEU A 48 -2.30 -4.72 -4.65
CA LEU A 48 -2.00 -3.34 -5.00
C LEU A 48 -0.62 -2.91 -4.49
N GLN A 49 -0.25 -3.24 -3.24
CA GLN A 49 1.06 -2.93 -2.69
C GLN A 49 2.18 -3.62 -3.47
N GLY A 50 2.06 -4.92 -3.74
CA GLY A 50 3.04 -5.65 -4.56
C GLY A 50 3.20 -5.04 -5.97
N SER A 51 2.09 -4.61 -6.57
CA SER A 51 2.10 -3.96 -7.90
C SER A 51 2.79 -2.60 -7.90
N ILE A 52 2.59 -1.80 -6.85
CA ILE A 52 3.28 -0.50 -6.67
C ILE A 52 4.78 -0.75 -6.52
N LEU A 53 5.18 -1.70 -5.68
CA LEU A 53 6.58 -2.03 -5.46
C LEU A 53 7.26 -2.51 -6.76
N ALA A 54 6.63 -3.43 -7.50
CA ALA A 54 7.13 -3.93 -8.77
C ALA A 54 7.29 -2.80 -9.81
N SER A 55 6.32 -1.88 -9.88
CA SER A 55 6.37 -0.70 -10.75
C SER A 55 7.54 0.23 -10.40
N VAL A 56 7.79 0.45 -9.11
CA VAL A 56 8.91 1.26 -8.63
C VAL A 56 10.24 0.58 -8.96
N CYS A 57 10.41 -0.70 -8.67
CA CYS A 57 11.61 -1.47 -8.99
C CYS A 57 11.91 -1.44 -10.50
N TYR A 58 10.90 -1.67 -11.34
CA TYR A 58 11.07 -1.64 -12.80
C TYR A 58 11.54 -0.27 -13.31
N ARG A 59 10.99 0.82 -12.76
CA ARG A 59 11.39 2.20 -13.13
C ARG A 59 12.79 2.56 -12.67
N LEU A 60 13.20 2.09 -11.48
CA LEU A 60 14.57 2.25 -10.97
C LEU A 60 15.59 1.52 -11.86
N ILE A 61 15.31 0.27 -12.23
CA ILE A 61 16.20 -0.55 -13.08
C ILE A 61 16.37 0.08 -14.47
N ARG A 62 15.28 0.55 -15.09
CA ARG A 62 15.34 1.18 -16.42
C ARG A 62 15.87 2.63 -16.42
N LYS A 63 16.27 3.19 -15.26
CA LYS A 63 16.63 4.62 -15.09
C LYS A 63 15.64 5.58 -15.77
N LYS A 64 14.38 5.16 -15.87
CA LYS A 64 13.33 5.87 -16.61
C LYS A 64 12.58 6.75 -15.61
N SER A 65 13.16 7.86 -15.17
CA SER A 65 12.37 8.78 -14.33
C SER A 65 12.81 10.24 -14.37
N ILE A 66 11.98 11.06 -15.01
CA ILE A 66 11.92 12.53 -14.89
C ILE A 66 11.15 12.93 -13.60
N ASN A 67 10.44 11.98 -12.95
CA ASN A 67 9.65 12.17 -11.72
C ASN A 67 10.16 11.24 -10.59
N SER A 68 11.46 11.31 -10.29
CA SER A 68 12.14 10.38 -9.36
C SER A 68 11.52 10.40 -7.96
N LEU A 69 11.18 11.59 -7.45
CA LEU A 69 10.74 11.81 -6.07
C LEU A 69 9.41 11.11 -5.74
N GLN A 70 8.39 11.25 -6.59
CA GLN A 70 7.08 10.60 -6.36
C GLN A 70 7.17 9.07 -6.43
N THR A 71 8.00 8.56 -7.33
CA THR A 71 8.20 7.12 -7.50
C THR A 71 8.92 6.54 -6.28
N ILE A 72 9.93 7.25 -5.76
CA ILE A 72 10.65 6.86 -4.53
C ILE A 72 9.71 6.87 -3.32
N VAL A 73 8.93 7.94 -3.11
CA VAL A 73 7.99 8.04 -1.98
C VAL A 73 6.96 6.92 -2.01
N SER A 74 6.39 6.62 -3.19
CA SER A 74 5.43 5.52 -3.34
C SER A 74 6.07 4.16 -3.02
N GLY A 75 7.34 3.98 -3.43
CA GLY A 75 8.11 2.79 -3.12
C GLY A 75 8.39 2.63 -1.63
N VAL A 76 8.84 3.69 -0.96
CA VAL A 76 9.14 3.69 0.48
C VAL A 76 7.87 3.40 1.30
N LEU A 77 6.73 4.01 0.93
CA LEU A 77 5.45 3.73 1.58
C LEU A 77 5.05 2.26 1.43
N SER A 78 5.14 1.73 0.21
CA SER A 78 4.78 0.33 -0.05
C SER A 78 5.70 -0.66 0.68
N LEU A 79 7.00 -0.38 0.68
CA LEU A 79 8.01 -1.20 1.35
C LEU A 79 7.83 -1.15 2.88
N GLY A 80 7.50 0.02 3.44
CA GLY A 80 7.13 0.18 4.85
C GLY A 80 5.91 -0.65 5.23
N VAL A 81 4.84 -0.61 4.42
CA VAL A 81 3.65 -1.45 4.65
C VAL A 81 3.97 -2.93 4.58
N ILE A 82 4.78 -3.36 3.60
CA ILE A 82 5.20 -4.76 3.46
C ILE A 82 6.02 -5.21 4.67
N LEU A 83 6.97 -4.39 5.14
CA LEU A 83 7.75 -4.68 6.34
C LEU A 83 6.87 -4.78 7.58
N SER A 84 5.86 -3.90 7.74
CA SER A 84 4.94 -3.96 8.86
C SER A 84 4.20 -5.30 8.98
N PHE A 85 3.92 -5.99 7.88
CA PHE A 85 3.34 -7.34 7.93
C PHE A 85 4.26 -8.35 8.62
N PHE A 86 5.59 -8.21 8.49
CA PHE A 86 6.55 -9.11 9.13
C PHE A 86 6.77 -8.79 10.62
N PHE A 87 6.45 -7.57 11.07
CA PHE A 87 6.58 -7.18 12.47
C PHE A 87 5.33 -7.46 13.32
N ILE A 88 4.20 -7.77 12.66
CA ILE A 88 2.92 -8.03 13.31
C ILE A 88 2.66 -9.54 13.49
N SER A 89 3.60 -10.39 13.05
CA SER A 89 3.66 -11.83 13.39
C SER A 89 4.30 -12.06 14.75
#